data_AF-A0A929ZLM8-F1
#
_entry.id   AF-A0A929ZLM8-F1
#
_cell.length_a   1.000
_cell.length_b   1.000
_cell.length_c   1.000
_cell.angle_alpha   90.00
_cell.angle_beta   90.00
_cell.angle_gamma   90.00
#
_symmetry.space_group_name_H-M   'P 1'
#
loop_
_entity.id
_entity.type
_entity.pdbx_description
1 polymer ?
#
loop_
_entity_poly.entity_id
_entity_poly.type
_entity_poly.pdbx_seq_one_letter_code
_entity_poly.pdbx_strand_id
1 'polypeptide(L)' 'RIDREQLYYLQSRGLDQRQCTSLISSGYMYPITQFLSDETLQQVLRAEMEAKLANL' A
#
# COMPACT_ATOMS: atom_id res chain seq x y z
N ARG A 1 -1.85 13.47 -0.60
CA ARG A 1 -0.86 13.68 0.49
C ARG A 1 -1.33 12.85 1.67
N ILE A 2 -0.47 12.03 2.27
CA ILE A 2 -0.84 11.17 3.40
C ILE A 2 -1.22 12.04 4.61
N ASP A 3 -2.29 11.65 5.31
CA ASP A 3 -2.74 12.30 6.54
C ASP A 3 -1.67 12.20 7.63
N ARG A 4 -1.36 13.33 8.26
CA ARG A 4 -0.35 13.42 9.32
C ARG A 4 -0.77 12.69 10.58
N GLU A 5 -2.06 12.67 10.91
CA GLU A 5 -2.54 11.95 12.10
C GLU A 5 -2.38 10.43 11.94
N GLN A 6 -2.67 9.92 10.74
CA GLN A 6 -2.46 8.50 10.41
C GLN A 6 -0.99 8.12 10.46
N LEU A 7 -0.12 8.97 9.90
CA LEU A 7 1.34 8.79 9.99
C LEU A 7 1.82 8.76 11.44
N TYR A 8 1.39 9.72 12.26
CA TYR A 8 1.76 9.79 13.67
C TYR A 8 1.32 8.54 14.44
N TYR A 9 0.08 8.09 14.23
CA TYR A 9 -0.44 6.89 14.87
C TYR A 9 0.38 5.64 14.53
N LEU A 10 0.66 5.41 13.26
CA LEU A 10 1.46 4.26 12.82
C LEU A 10 2.91 4.35 13.33
N GLN A 11 3.51 5.54 13.34
CA GLN A 11 4.85 5.76 13.87
C GLN A 11 4.93 5.51 15.37
N SER A 12 3.91 5.92 16.14
CA SER A 12 3.82 5.61 17.59
C SER A 12 3.74 4.12 17.88
N ARG A 13 3.41 3.29 16.87
CA ARG A 13 3.43 1.82 16.94
C ARG A 13 4.74 1.19 16.45
N GLY A 14 5.77 2.01 16.23
CA GLY A 14 7.11 1.54 15.89
C GLY A 14 7.37 1.38 14.38
N LEU A 15 6.46 1.86 13.53
CA LEU A 15 6.70 1.88 12.08
C LEU A 15 7.51 3.12 11.70
N ASP A 16 8.52 2.96 10.86
CA ASP A 16 9.20 4.11 10.27
C ASP A 16 8.32 4.78 9.19
N GLN A 17 8.75 5.95 8.71
CA GLN A 17 7.99 6.70 7.72
C GLN A 17 7.81 5.96 6.39
N ARG A 18 8.78 5.14 5.96
CA ARG A 18 8.67 4.33 4.73
C ARG A 18 7.67 3.21 4.92
N GLN A 19 7.70 2.53 6.05
CA GLN A 19 6.74 1.48 6.41
C GLN A 19 5.31 2.04 6.50
N CYS A 20 5.12 3.21 7.12
CA CYS A 20 3.82 3.88 7.14
C CYS A 20 3.33 4.23 5.73
N THR A 21 4.22 4.80 4.91
CA THR A 21 3.91 5.20 3.53
C THR A 21 3.52 3.98 2.68
N SER A 22 4.28 2.90 2.77
CA SER A 22 4.02 1.64 2.06
C SER A 22 2.69 1.00 2.49
N LEU A 23 2.43 0.95 3.80
CA LEU A 23 1.18 0.37 4.34
C LEU A 23 -0.05 1.15 3.85
N ILE A 24 -0.03 2.48 3.99
CA ILE A 24 -1.15 3.34 3.59
C ILE A 24 -1.36 3.26 2.07
N SER A 25 -0.28 3.33 1.28
CA SER A 25 -0.37 3.27 -0.18
C SER A 25 -0.87 1.92 -0.67
N SER A 26 -0.44 0.82 -0.05
CA SER A 26 -0.90 -0.53 -0.38
C SER A 26 -2.39 -0.70 -0.08
N GLY A 27 -2.85 -0.24 1.09
CA GLY A 27 -4.28 -0.27 1.44
C GLY A 27 -5.14 0.58 0.50
N TYR A 28 -4.63 1.75 0.08
CA TYR A 28 -5.30 2.62 -0.88
C TYR A 28 -5.38 2.00 -2.29
N MET A 29 -4.36 1.25 -2.72
CA MET A 29 -4.32 0.57 -4.02
C MET A 29 -5.08 -0.76 -4.05
N TYR A 30 -5.36 -1.37 -2.89
CA TYR A 30 -6.01 -2.67 -2.80
C TYR A 30 -7.33 -2.76 -3.59
N PRO A 31 -8.27 -1.81 -3.51
CA PRO A 31 -9.52 -1.87 -4.30
C PRO A 31 -9.29 -1.92 -5.81
N ILE A 32 -8.20 -1.30 -6.30
CA ILE A 32 -7.86 -1.31 -7.74
C ILE A 32 -7.43 -2.71 -8.17
N THR A 33 -6.72 -3.47 -7.32
CA THR A 33 -6.40 -4.87 -7.62
C THR A 33 -7.65 -5.72 -7.80
N GLN A 34 -8.73 -5.40 -7.07
CA GLN A 34 -9.98 -6.17 -7.08
C GLN A 34 -10.88 -5.85 -8.29
N PHE A 35 -10.50 -4.89 -9.13
CA PHE A 35 -11.26 -4.57 -10.35
C PHE A 35 -11.22 -5.69 -11.39
N LEU A 36 -10.16 -6.51 -11.37
CA LEU A 36 -9.99 -7.61 -12.31
C LEU A 36 -10.78 -8.83 -11.81
N SER A 37 -11.59 -9.42 -12.69
CA SER A 37 -12.35 -10.66 -12.38
C SER A 37 -11.48 -11.91 -12.45
N ASP A 38 -10.36 -11.86 -13.16
CA ASP A 38 -9.41 -12.96 -13.26
C ASP A 38 -8.44 -12.92 -12.07
N GLU A 39 -8.48 -13.96 -11.24
CA GLU A 39 -7.66 -14.06 -10.02
C GLU A 39 -6.15 -14.04 -10.30
N THR A 40 -5.73 -14.59 -11.44
CA THR A 40 -4.30 -14.63 -11.82
C THR A 40 -3.83 -13.22 -12.17
N LEU A 41 -4.60 -12.50 -12.99
CA LEU A 41 -4.28 -11.10 -13.34
C LEU A 41 -4.36 -10.18 -12.11
N GLN A 42 -5.30 -10.43 -11.19
CA GLN A 42 -5.38 -9.72 -9.92
C GLN A 42 -4.11 -9.93 -9.07
N GLN A 43 -3.61 -11.16 -8.96
CA GLN A 43 -2.38 -11.45 -8.21
C GLN A 43 -1.16 -10.80 -8.86
N VAL A 44 -1.03 -10.86 -10.19
CA VAL A 44 0.06 -10.21 -10.92
C VAL A 44 0.01 -8.69 -10.73
N LEU A 45 -1.15 -8.07 -10.89
CA LEU A 45 -1.33 -6.62 -10.70
C LEU A 45 -0.97 -6.21 -9.26
N ARG A 46 -1.39 -7.00 -8.27
CA ARG A 46 -1.06 -6.76 -6.86
C ARG A 46 0.45 -6.80 -6.63
N ALA A 47 1.13 -7.84 -7.11
CA ALA A 47 2.57 -7.99 -6.94
C ALA A 47 3.36 -6.84 -7.60
N GLU A 48 2.97 -6.45 -8.82
CA GLU A 48 3.59 -5.33 -9.55
C GLU A 48 3.40 -4.00 -8.81
N MET A 49 2.22 -3.76 -8.23
CA MET A 49 1.98 -2.54 -7.44
C MET A 49 2.78 -2.53 -6.13
N GLU A 50 2.83 -3.65 -5.41
CA GLU A 50 3.64 -3.77 -4.19
C GLU A 50 5.14 -3.52 -4.49
N ALA A 51 5.66 -4.07 -5.59
CA ALA A 51 7.04 -3.85 -6.02
C ALA A 51 7.32 -2.38 -6.38
N LYS A 52 6.39 -1.69 -7.04
CA LYS A 52 6.54 -0.25 -7.35
C LYS A 52 6.51 0.62 -6.09
N LEU A 53 5.65 0.28 -5.13
CA LEU A 53 5.54 1.01 -3.86
C LEU A 53 6.77 0.83 -2.96
N ALA A 54 7.43 -0.32 -3.01
CA ALA A 54 8.67 -0.56 -2.28
C ALA A 54 9.86 0.27 -2.80
N ASN A 55 9.80 0.74 -4.05
CA ASN A 55 10.85 1.50 -4.73
C ASN A 55 10.60 3.03 -4.72
N LEU A 56 9.57 3.50 -4.02
CA LEU A 56 9.24 4.91 -3.81
C LEU A 56 9.81 5.43 -2.48
#